data_AF-A0A800D993-F1
#
_entry.id   AF-A0A800D993-F1
#
_cell.length_a   1.000
_cell.length_b   1.000
_cell.length_c   1.000
_cell.angle_alpha   90.00
_cell.angle_beta   90.00
_cell.angle_gamma   90.00
#
_symmetry.space_group_name_H-M   'P 1'
#
loop_
_entity.id
_entity.type
_entity.pdbx_description
1 polymer ?
#
loop_
_entity_poly.entity_id
_entity_poly.type
_entity_poly.pdbx_seq_one_letter_code
_entity_poly.pdbx_strand_id
1 'polypeptide(L)'
;MNSTARRSVGTFIGLVACVGLAFVLRMVELDLPVLRWDEGWSLAHASLPWSALFQVASEDAHPPLYIALLKIWLVTGKTAFGIRYLSVLLGVLAVPLSYRVALAWLGDRRIGLLTAFFVAVAPLLVYYGQVARMYPPAAVMVLLAAYFLLRGAGLPGAWRYDLGLVLTSVGAMSTLYPTLWPLIGLYLYGTIADRRRFPRLILVGLGAVLLYSPWLIYAWPTVRAWMSTGPAAGVDPLRGTLAYLKPTLEGLAFSYGSGRTATRVFWLTMLIGFAVRPPRREQALRLLLPALVVGATVLGIAYVSQSSRWFAVRHLAPAIPFLGLAVAWSLDGLWARWRPLLPLALILLAVAYWPTCGRFVYAKTLEVVDPFDPTADYRYLAEHAGSNDLVYFNVLSKAGWYENLRQPGDPAWSYAMRWDPIIEPMERIAARISRDAEQHQRLWFVLYKGTFGPNGDLKVWLDEQFFPAGGEWQEDTLFLAYAAPRAGWTEEDTDTLFGDLIRLRTARLTPQAEPGGVFAVELRWEATGPVPTDYKVFIHLTDESGALLAQHDGIPGSGSRLTTTWEPGRVVTDRHGVFLPARVPCRL
;
A
#
# COMPACT_ATOMS: atom_id res chain seq x y z
N MET A 1 -0.09 24.91 47.60
CA MET A 1 0.54 24.40 46.35
C MET A 1 1.36 25.51 45.71
N ASN A 2 2.68 25.34 45.57
CA ASN A 2 3.57 26.29 44.92
C ASN A 2 3.19 26.57 43.45
N SER A 3 3.47 27.78 42.97
CA SER A 3 3.17 28.24 41.60
C SER A 3 3.78 27.35 40.51
N THR A 4 4.93 26.73 40.78
CA THR A 4 5.61 25.75 39.94
C THR A 4 4.84 24.43 39.81
N ALA A 5 4.25 23.94 40.91
CA ALA A 5 3.42 22.74 40.92
C ALA A 5 2.07 22.97 40.19
N ARG A 6 1.46 24.14 40.36
CA ARG A 6 0.25 24.51 39.57
C ARG A 6 0.56 24.60 38.07
N ARG A 7 1.71 25.17 37.70
CA ARG A 7 2.15 25.24 36.29
C ARG A 7 2.45 23.85 35.70
N SER A 8 3.02 22.90 36.46
CA SER A 8 3.25 21.54 35.97
C SER A 8 1.95 20.76 35.78
N VAL A 9 0.98 20.91 36.70
CA VAL A 9 -0.34 20.28 36.58
C VAL A 9 -1.09 20.80 35.35
N GLY A 10 -1.12 22.13 35.15
CA GLY A 10 -1.77 22.71 33.98
C GLY A 10 -1.17 22.25 32.65
N THR A 11 0.16 22.11 32.57
CA THR A 11 0.82 21.56 31.38
C THR A 11 0.50 20.09 31.15
N PHE A 12 0.45 19.29 32.20
CA PHE A 12 0.06 17.88 32.10
C PHE A 12 -1.37 17.74 31.58
N ILE A 13 -2.33 18.46 32.16
CA ILE A 13 -3.73 18.46 31.71
C ILE A 13 -3.83 18.90 30.24
N GLY A 14 -3.14 19.97 29.86
CA GLY A 14 -3.12 20.45 28.47
C GLY A 14 -2.57 19.41 27.48
N LEU A 15 -1.53 18.66 27.88
CA LEU A 15 -0.99 17.60 27.05
C LEU A 15 -1.96 16.42 26.92
N VAL A 16 -2.57 15.99 28.04
CA VAL A 16 -3.59 14.93 28.03
C VAL A 16 -4.78 15.33 27.14
N ALA A 17 -5.21 16.60 27.19
CA ALA A 17 -6.24 17.11 26.32
C ALA A 17 -5.83 17.06 24.83
N CYS A 18 -4.59 17.39 24.49
CA CYS A 18 -4.09 17.26 23.10
C CYS A 18 -4.08 15.79 22.64
N VAL A 19 -3.68 14.86 23.51
CA VAL A 19 -3.68 13.42 23.23
C VAL A 19 -5.10 12.90 23.03
N GLY A 20 -6.01 13.26 23.93
CA GLY A 20 -7.43 12.90 23.83
C GLY A 20 -8.07 13.47 22.57
N LEU A 21 -7.82 14.74 22.24
CA LEU A 21 -8.28 15.36 21.00
C LEU A 21 -7.73 14.63 19.77
N ALA A 22 -6.44 14.32 19.75
CA ALA A 22 -5.81 13.60 18.64
C ALA A 22 -6.42 12.21 18.42
N PHE A 23 -6.74 11.51 19.52
CA PHE A 23 -7.42 10.23 19.49
C PHE A 23 -8.83 10.38 18.94
N VAL A 24 -9.65 11.28 19.49
CA VAL A 24 -11.02 11.52 19.01
C VAL A 24 -11.04 11.83 17.52
N LEU A 25 -10.23 12.79 17.06
CA LEU A 25 -10.18 13.18 15.64
C LEU A 25 -9.76 12.03 14.72
N ARG A 26 -8.99 11.06 15.20
CA ARG A 26 -8.57 9.90 14.40
C ARG A 26 -9.51 8.70 14.54
N MET A 27 -10.47 8.74 15.45
CA MET A 27 -11.49 7.70 15.59
C MET A 27 -12.79 8.02 14.82
N VAL A 28 -13.01 9.28 14.46
CA VAL A 28 -14.16 9.71 13.65
C VAL A 28 -14.20 8.94 12.33
N GLU A 29 -15.31 8.25 12.08
CA GLU A 29 -15.57 7.50 10.85
C GLU A 29 -14.50 6.45 10.50
N LEU A 30 -13.78 5.90 11.50
CA LEU A 30 -12.62 5.02 11.23
C LEU A 30 -12.98 3.77 10.42
N ASP A 31 -14.20 3.25 10.55
CA ASP A 31 -14.67 2.04 9.87
C ASP A 31 -15.57 2.33 8.65
N LEU A 32 -16.00 3.59 8.43
CA LEU A 32 -16.99 3.90 7.39
C LEU A 32 -16.39 3.89 5.97
N PRO A 33 -15.22 4.50 5.69
CA PRO A 33 -14.63 4.40 4.38
C PRO A 33 -14.23 2.95 4.09
N VAL A 34 -14.64 2.42 2.95
CA VAL A 34 -14.13 1.15 2.47
C VAL A 34 -12.61 1.16 2.34
N LEU A 35 -11.97 -0.01 2.44
CA LEU A 35 -10.52 -0.10 2.26
C LEU A 35 -10.12 0.39 0.87
N ARG A 36 -9.21 1.37 0.82
CA ARG A 36 -8.65 1.84 -0.45
C ARG A 36 -7.60 0.88 -0.97
N TRP A 37 -7.10 1.10 -2.20
CA TRP A 37 -6.14 0.21 -2.86
C TRP A 37 -4.86 0.00 -2.04
N ASP A 38 -4.33 1.07 -1.46
CA ASP A 38 -3.13 1.02 -0.61
C ASP A 38 -3.38 0.23 0.69
N GLU A 39 -4.58 0.30 1.26
CA GLU A 39 -4.94 -0.44 2.48
C GLU A 39 -5.20 -1.92 2.19
N GLY A 40 -5.87 -2.23 1.07
CA GLY A 40 -5.98 -3.60 0.56
C GLY A 40 -4.59 -4.22 0.35
N TRP A 41 -3.67 -3.48 -0.28
CA TRP A 41 -2.29 -3.93 -0.46
C TRP A 41 -1.63 -4.26 0.89
N SER A 42 -1.73 -3.35 1.86
CA SER A 42 -1.15 -3.56 3.18
C SER A 42 -1.73 -4.76 3.93
N LEU A 43 -3.05 -5.00 3.83
CA LEU A 43 -3.69 -6.15 4.47
C LEU A 43 -3.29 -7.48 3.80
N ALA A 44 -3.31 -7.55 2.47
CA ALA A 44 -2.89 -8.74 1.73
C ALA A 44 -1.42 -9.06 2.01
N HIS A 45 -0.55 -8.07 1.89
CA HIS A 45 0.89 -8.23 2.09
C HIS A 45 1.23 -8.67 3.52
N ALA A 46 0.57 -8.11 4.54
CA ALA A 46 0.73 -8.54 5.93
C ALA A 46 0.17 -9.95 6.20
N SER A 47 -0.79 -10.41 5.39
CA SER A 47 -1.37 -11.75 5.49
C SER A 47 -0.48 -12.85 4.90
N LEU A 48 0.51 -12.50 4.07
CA LEU A 48 1.45 -13.46 3.47
C LEU A 48 2.39 -14.11 4.52
N PRO A 49 2.94 -15.31 4.23
CA PRO A 49 4.05 -15.87 5.02
C PRO A 49 5.24 -14.92 5.11
N TRP A 50 6.06 -15.03 6.15
CA TRP A 50 7.20 -14.12 6.39
C TRP A 50 8.18 -14.04 5.21
N SER A 51 8.49 -15.17 4.57
CA SER A 51 9.38 -15.22 3.41
C SER A 51 8.81 -14.42 2.23
N ALA A 52 7.54 -14.64 1.89
CA ALA A 52 6.84 -13.92 0.85
C ALA A 52 6.69 -12.42 1.19
N LEU A 53 6.45 -12.06 2.46
CA LEU A 53 6.37 -10.68 2.91
C LEU A 53 7.67 -9.91 2.59
N PHE A 54 8.84 -10.43 2.98
CA PHE A 54 10.11 -9.75 2.72
C PHE A 54 10.45 -9.70 1.23
N GLN A 55 10.12 -10.75 0.48
CA GLN A 55 10.29 -10.78 -0.97
C GLN A 55 9.44 -9.70 -1.65
N VAL A 56 8.14 -9.67 -1.38
CA VAL A 56 7.23 -8.65 -1.94
C VAL A 56 7.65 -7.25 -1.51
N ALA A 57 8.08 -7.05 -0.27
CA ALA A 57 8.57 -5.75 0.21
C ALA A 57 9.85 -5.30 -0.49
N SER A 58 10.69 -6.22 -0.97
CA SER A 58 11.89 -5.86 -1.74
C SER A 58 11.58 -5.43 -3.18
N GLU A 59 10.38 -5.78 -3.66
CA GLU A 59 9.85 -5.48 -5.00
C GLU A 59 8.84 -4.32 -4.98
N ASP A 60 8.39 -3.90 -3.79
CA ASP A 60 7.55 -2.71 -3.56
C ASP A 60 8.42 -1.45 -3.38
N ALA A 61 7.82 -0.28 -3.60
CA ALA A 61 8.38 1.03 -3.28
C ALA A 61 8.44 1.32 -1.77
N HIS A 62 8.07 0.37 -0.92
CA HIS A 62 7.94 0.57 0.53
C HIS A 62 8.74 -0.48 1.30
N PRO A 63 9.61 -0.05 2.25
CA PRO A 63 10.32 -0.94 3.15
C PRO A 63 9.39 -1.76 4.08
N PRO A 64 9.88 -2.84 4.70
CA PRO A 64 9.04 -3.89 5.24
C PRO A 64 8.53 -3.62 6.67
N LEU A 65 9.07 -2.63 7.40
CA LEU A 65 8.85 -2.54 8.84
C LEU A 65 7.38 -2.34 9.20
N TYR A 66 6.66 -1.51 8.46
CA TYR A 66 5.23 -1.29 8.71
C TYR A 66 4.41 -2.54 8.44
N ILE A 67 4.67 -3.25 7.34
CA ILE A 67 3.95 -4.46 6.97
C ILE A 67 4.25 -5.59 7.97
N ALA A 68 5.50 -5.72 8.42
CA ALA A 68 5.90 -6.65 9.46
C ALA A 68 5.19 -6.35 10.79
N LEU A 69 5.10 -5.08 11.18
CA LEU A 69 4.35 -4.67 12.37
C LEU A 69 2.85 -4.96 12.22
N LEU A 70 2.27 -4.65 11.06
CA LEU A 70 0.87 -4.92 10.75
C LEU A 70 0.59 -6.42 10.82
N LYS A 71 1.46 -7.27 10.27
CA LYS A 71 1.34 -8.73 10.36
C LYS A 71 1.23 -9.23 11.79
N ILE A 72 2.08 -8.72 12.70
CA ILE A 72 2.01 -9.04 14.13
C ILE A 72 0.69 -8.52 14.72
N TRP A 73 0.22 -7.35 14.28
CA TRP A 73 -1.03 -6.74 14.73
C TRP A 73 -2.30 -7.47 14.28
N LEU A 74 -2.27 -8.16 13.13
CA LEU A 74 -3.43 -8.89 12.59
C LEU A 74 -3.95 -10.01 13.52
N VAL A 75 -3.22 -10.36 14.59
CA VAL A 75 -3.74 -11.22 15.68
C VAL A 75 -5.00 -10.63 16.34
N THR A 76 -5.21 -9.32 16.23
CA THR A 76 -6.40 -8.61 16.74
C THR A 76 -7.60 -8.68 15.79
N GLY A 77 -7.42 -9.21 14.59
CA GLY A 77 -8.42 -9.27 13.53
C GLY A 77 -7.99 -8.54 12.26
N LYS A 78 -8.80 -8.70 11.20
CA LYS A 78 -8.53 -8.17 9.86
C LYS A 78 -9.61 -7.20 9.36
N THR A 79 -10.42 -6.65 10.27
CA THR A 79 -11.45 -5.66 9.96
C THR A 79 -10.84 -4.32 9.57
N ALA A 80 -11.58 -3.48 8.83
CA ALA A 80 -11.09 -2.17 8.40
C ALA A 80 -10.75 -1.28 9.62
N PHE A 81 -11.64 -1.26 10.62
CA PHE A 81 -11.35 -0.67 11.93
C PHE A 81 -10.04 -1.19 12.55
N GLY A 82 -9.89 -2.52 12.64
CA GLY A 82 -8.77 -3.16 13.36
C GLY A 82 -7.41 -2.81 12.77
N ILE A 83 -7.28 -2.84 11.45
CA ILE A 83 -6.01 -2.52 10.78
C ILE A 83 -5.68 -1.03 10.83
N ARG A 84 -6.68 -0.15 10.74
CA ARG A 84 -6.49 1.31 10.84
C ARG A 84 -6.18 1.74 12.27
N TYR A 85 -6.69 1.03 13.26
CA TYR A 85 -6.47 1.35 14.67
C TYR A 85 -4.98 1.31 15.07
N LEU A 86 -4.17 0.43 14.46
CA LEU A 86 -2.71 0.46 14.63
C LEU A 86 -2.12 1.83 14.22
N SER A 87 -2.50 2.33 13.04
CA SER A 87 -2.09 3.64 12.55
C SER A 87 -2.58 4.78 13.45
N VAL A 88 -3.79 4.65 14.01
CA VAL A 88 -4.34 5.64 14.97
C VAL A 88 -3.46 5.70 16.21
N LEU A 89 -3.12 4.57 16.83
CA LEU A 89 -2.29 4.51 18.04
C LEU A 89 -0.91 5.15 17.81
N LEU A 90 -0.27 4.81 16.68
CA LEU A 90 1.03 5.37 16.30
C LEU A 90 0.94 6.87 15.97
N GLY A 91 -0.15 7.30 15.31
CA GLY A 91 -0.41 8.71 15.02
C GLY A 91 -0.66 9.54 16.28
N VAL A 92 -1.37 8.98 17.26
CA VAL A 92 -1.60 9.63 18.56
C VAL A 92 -0.31 9.72 19.37
N LEU A 93 0.57 8.71 19.30
CA LEU A 93 1.89 8.73 19.96
C LEU A 93 2.80 9.87 19.46
N ALA A 94 2.62 10.34 18.23
CA ALA A 94 3.36 11.48 17.70
C ALA A 94 3.09 12.79 18.48
N VAL A 95 1.93 12.92 19.13
CA VAL A 95 1.53 14.13 19.89
C VAL A 95 2.35 14.32 21.17
N PRO A 96 2.39 13.38 22.13
CA PRO A 96 3.22 13.54 23.31
C PRO A 96 4.72 13.54 22.97
N LEU A 97 5.12 12.86 21.89
CA LEU A 97 6.50 12.87 21.45
C LEU A 97 6.92 14.23 20.87
N SER A 98 6.07 14.89 20.08
CA SER A 98 6.36 16.24 19.58
C SER A 98 6.48 17.26 20.70
N TYR A 99 5.67 17.15 21.75
CA TYR A 99 5.83 17.92 22.99
C TYR A 99 7.22 17.69 23.62
N ARG A 100 7.67 16.44 23.71
CA ARG A 100 8.99 16.08 24.28
C ARG A 100 10.15 16.62 23.44
N VAL A 101 10.03 16.57 22.11
CA VAL A 101 11.01 17.15 21.18
C VAL A 101 11.06 18.67 21.34
N ALA A 102 9.92 19.36 21.38
CA ALA A 102 9.85 20.80 21.60
C ALA A 102 10.49 21.22 22.95
N LEU A 103 10.26 20.45 24.01
CA LEU A 103 10.93 20.65 25.30
C LEU A 103 12.45 20.44 25.22
N ALA A 104 12.91 19.40 24.53
CA ALA A 104 14.34 19.17 24.35
C ALA A 104 14.99 20.25 23.47
N TRP A 105 14.21 20.88 22.60
CA TRP A 105 14.66 21.91 21.65
C TRP A 105 14.79 23.30 22.28
N LEU A 106 13.72 23.81 22.91
CA LEU A 106 13.69 25.17 23.46
C LEU A 106 13.57 25.23 24.99
N GLY A 107 13.21 24.13 25.65
CA GLY A 107 12.94 24.12 27.09
C GLY A 107 11.61 24.78 27.49
N ASP A 108 10.80 25.23 26.53
CA ASP A 108 9.56 25.95 26.77
C ASP A 108 8.33 25.02 26.69
N ARG A 109 7.62 24.91 27.81
CA ARG A 109 6.40 24.11 27.94
C ARG A 109 5.25 24.63 27.08
N ARG A 110 5.14 25.95 26.87
CA ARG A 110 4.08 26.55 26.05
C ARG A 110 4.27 26.21 24.59
N ILE A 111 5.49 26.36 24.07
CA ILE A 111 5.84 25.95 22.72
C ILE A 111 5.66 24.45 22.54
N GLY A 112 5.98 23.67 23.57
CA GLY A 112 5.66 22.23 23.60
C GLY A 112 4.18 21.96 23.43
N LEU A 113 3.30 22.62 24.21
CA LEU A 113 1.86 22.43 24.10
C LEU A 113 1.29 22.91 22.76
N LEU A 114 1.78 24.04 22.24
CA LEU A 114 1.37 24.54 20.92
C LEU A 114 1.77 23.57 19.80
N THR A 115 2.98 22.99 19.88
CA THR A 115 3.42 21.94 18.94
C THR A 115 2.54 20.70 19.05
N ALA A 116 2.25 20.24 20.27
CA ALA A 116 1.40 19.07 20.51
C ALA A 116 -0.01 19.29 19.97
N PHE A 117 -0.59 20.47 20.23
CA PHE A 117 -1.89 20.87 19.71
C PHE A 117 -1.88 20.88 18.18
N PHE A 118 -0.87 21.49 17.55
CA PHE A 118 -0.73 21.49 16.09
C PHE A 118 -0.69 20.06 15.53
N VAL A 119 0.16 19.18 16.10
CA VAL A 119 0.27 17.78 15.64
C VAL A 119 -1.03 16.98 15.86
N ALA A 120 -1.78 17.29 16.92
CA ALA A 120 -3.06 16.68 17.21
C ALA A 120 -4.09 16.97 16.11
N VAL A 121 -4.14 18.23 15.63
CA VAL A 121 -5.16 18.72 14.69
C VAL A 121 -4.67 18.85 13.24
N ALA A 122 -3.38 18.64 12.96
CA ALA A 122 -2.81 18.83 11.64
C ALA A 122 -3.51 17.93 10.60
N PRO A 123 -4.17 18.49 9.56
CA PRO A 123 -5.01 17.74 8.64
C PRO A 123 -4.32 16.56 7.98
N LEU A 124 -3.07 16.71 7.56
CA LEU A 124 -2.27 15.64 6.96
C LEU A 124 -2.08 14.46 7.93
N LEU A 125 -1.77 14.76 9.19
CA LEU A 125 -1.54 13.74 10.23
C LEU A 125 -2.84 13.11 10.75
N VAL A 126 -3.96 13.81 10.63
CA VAL A 126 -5.30 13.23 10.88
C VAL A 126 -5.66 12.32 9.71
N TYR A 127 -5.55 12.79 8.46
CA TYR A 127 -5.84 12.00 7.26
C TYR A 127 -5.09 10.67 7.28
N TYR A 128 -3.75 10.73 7.29
CA TYR A 128 -2.89 9.54 7.22
C TYR A 128 -2.74 8.82 8.56
N GLY A 129 -3.23 9.41 9.66
CA GLY A 129 -3.38 8.74 10.95
C GLY A 129 -4.49 7.69 10.95
N GLN A 130 -5.42 7.74 9.99
CA GLN A 130 -6.53 6.80 9.85
C GLN A 130 -6.39 5.86 8.65
N VAL A 131 -5.25 5.89 7.97
CA VAL A 131 -4.97 5.00 6.84
C VAL A 131 -4.03 3.92 7.35
N ALA A 132 -4.33 2.64 7.05
CA ALA A 132 -3.49 1.50 7.39
C ALA A 132 -2.18 1.45 6.58
N ARG A 133 -1.33 2.48 6.71
CA ARG A 133 -0.06 2.68 6.00
C ARG A 133 1.05 3.19 6.92
N MET A 134 2.27 3.21 6.40
CA MET A 134 3.52 3.49 7.12
C MET A 134 3.74 4.96 7.59
N TYR A 135 2.84 5.89 7.28
CA TYR A 135 3.09 7.32 7.53
C TYR A 135 3.15 7.69 9.03
N PRO A 136 2.24 7.20 9.90
CA PRO A 136 2.32 7.48 11.33
C PRO A 136 3.60 6.95 12.00
N PRO A 137 4.02 5.67 11.84
CA PRO A 137 5.29 5.22 12.41
C PRO A 137 6.49 5.95 11.83
N ALA A 138 6.47 6.33 10.54
CA ALA A 138 7.55 7.12 9.96
C ALA A 138 7.75 8.46 10.70
N ALA A 139 6.65 9.17 10.98
CA ALA A 139 6.70 10.41 11.75
C ALA A 139 7.18 10.19 13.20
N VAL A 140 6.75 9.11 13.85
CA VAL A 140 7.21 8.74 15.20
C VAL A 140 8.72 8.46 15.20
N MET A 141 9.24 7.70 14.23
CA MET A 141 10.66 7.35 14.18
C MET A 141 11.54 8.59 13.97
N VAL A 142 11.15 9.51 13.08
CA VAL A 142 11.87 10.78 12.88
C VAL A 142 11.80 11.67 14.13
N LEU A 143 10.67 11.71 14.83
CA LEU A 143 10.56 12.43 16.09
C LEU A 143 11.42 11.82 17.21
N LEU A 144 11.49 10.48 17.30
CA LEU A 144 12.35 9.80 18.25
C LEU A 144 13.83 10.07 17.94
N ALA A 145 14.22 10.03 16.66
CA ALA A 145 15.56 10.41 16.22
C ALA A 145 15.89 11.85 16.66
N ALA A 146 14.96 12.80 16.46
CA ALA A 146 15.15 14.17 16.90
C ALA A 146 15.28 14.29 18.42
N TYR A 147 14.46 13.55 19.18
CA TYR A 147 14.56 13.50 20.64
C TYR A 147 15.93 13.00 21.10
N PHE A 148 16.43 11.90 20.52
CA PHE A 148 17.74 11.34 20.86
C PHE A 148 18.88 12.28 20.48
N LEU A 149 18.83 12.91 19.29
CA LEU A 149 19.84 13.88 18.87
C LEU A 149 19.95 15.06 19.84
N LEU A 150 18.80 15.65 20.22
CA LEU A 150 18.72 16.82 21.10
C LEU A 150 19.15 16.48 22.54
N ARG A 151 18.75 15.32 23.06
CA ARG A 151 19.08 14.88 24.43
C ARG A 151 20.51 14.36 24.57
N GLY A 152 21.10 13.83 23.51
CA GLY A 152 22.48 13.34 23.50
C GLY A 152 23.54 14.45 23.63
N ALA A 153 23.14 15.73 23.55
CA ALA A 153 24.05 16.86 23.74
C ALA A 153 24.43 17.03 25.23
N GLY A 154 25.68 16.72 25.58
CA GLY A 154 26.28 17.15 26.85
C GLY A 154 25.96 16.34 28.11
N LEU A 155 25.45 15.11 27.99
CA LEU A 155 25.17 14.24 29.15
C LEU A 155 26.18 13.08 29.29
N PRO A 156 26.53 12.65 30.52
CA PRO A 156 27.18 11.36 30.78
C PRO A 156 26.33 10.21 30.20
N GLY A 157 26.97 9.21 29.58
CA GLY A 157 26.25 8.08 28.95
C GLY A 157 25.67 8.38 27.55
N ALA A 158 26.24 9.36 26.85
CA ALA A 158 25.79 9.80 25.52
C ALA A 158 25.70 8.68 24.45
N TRP A 159 26.42 7.56 24.61
CA TRP A 159 26.33 6.41 23.71
C TRP A 159 24.91 5.80 23.61
N ARG A 160 24.11 5.88 24.69
CA ARG A 160 22.72 5.38 24.68
C ARG A 160 21.83 6.22 23.76
N TYR A 161 22.07 7.54 23.73
CA TYR A 161 21.37 8.45 22.84
C TYR A 161 21.83 8.27 21.40
N ASP A 162 23.12 8.03 21.17
CA ASP A 162 23.62 7.69 19.84
C ASP A 162 23.01 6.38 19.34
N LEU A 163 22.98 5.33 20.16
CA LEU A 163 22.34 4.07 19.81
C LEU A 163 20.85 4.28 19.50
N GLY A 164 20.14 5.06 20.33
CA GLY A 164 18.75 5.43 20.05
C GLY A 164 18.59 6.17 18.72
N LEU A 165 19.51 7.09 18.39
CA LEU A 165 19.53 7.82 17.13
C LEU A 165 19.82 6.87 15.94
N VAL A 166 20.75 5.92 16.06
CA VAL A 166 21.00 4.89 15.03
C VAL A 166 19.75 4.06 14.80
N LEU A 167 19.19 3.46 15.85
CA LEU A 167 18.05 2.54 15.74
C LEU A 167 16.80 3.23 15.18
N THR A 168 16.54 4.47 15.58
CA THR A 168 15.39 5.24 15.07
C THR A 168 15.60 5.76 13.66
N SER A 169 16.83 6.07 13.26
CA SER A 169 17.16 6.39 11.85
C SER A 169 16.96 5.17 10.95
N VAL A 170 17.46 4.01 11.36
CA VAL A 170 17.25 2.74 10.66
C VAL A 170 15.77 2.38 10.63
N GLY A 171 15.06 2.53 11.75
CA GLY A 171 13.62 2.31 11.84
C GLY A 171 12.81 3.21 10.91
N ALA A 172 13.16 4.50 10.82
CA ALA A 172 12.52 5.44 9.90
C ALA A 172 12.74 5.00 8.44
N MET A 173 14.00 4.73 8.05
CA MET A 173 14.36 4.29 6.71
C MET A 173 13.75 2.93 6.35
N SER A 174 13.56 2.04 7.34
CA SER A 174 12.90 0.74 7.18
C SER A 174 11.37 0.85 7.19
N THR A 175 10.82 2.04 7.41
CA THR A 175 9.37 2.32 7.36
C THR A 175 8.97 3.00 6.06
N LEU A 176 9.75 3.99 5.59
CA LEU A 176 9.43 4.80 4.42
C LEU A 176 10.71 5.43 3.84
N TYR A 177 11.12 5.08 2.60
CA TYR A 177 12.36 5.61 2.00
C TYR A 177 12.48 7.16 2.05
N PRO A 178 11.42 7.96 1.77
CA PRO A 178 11.45 9.41 1.95
C PRO A 178 11.88 9.96 3.32
N THR A 179 11.88 9.16 4.40
CA THR A 179 12.38 9.64 5.72
C THR A 179 13.87 9.95 5.71
N LEU A 180 14.63 9.50 4.70
CA LEU A 180 16.02 9.89 4.53
C LEU A 180 16.19 11.43 4.53
N TRP A 181 15.28 12.16 3.91
CA TRP A 181 15.35 13.62 3.78
C TRP A 181 15.23 14.38 5.12
N PRO A 182 14.18 14.15 5.95
CA PRO A 182 14.13 14.77 7.27
C PRO A 182 15.27 14.31 8.18
N LEU A 183 15.78 13.09 8.04
CA LEU A 183 16.99 12.65 8.76
C LEU A 183 18.23 13.43 8.34
N ILE A 184 18.46 13.66 7.04
CA ILE A 184 19.57 14.52 6.57
C ILE A 184 19.48 15.92 7.20
N GLY A 185 18.30 16.54 7.18
CA GLY A 185 18.07 17.84 7.82
C GLY A 185 18.35 17.81 9.32
N LEU A 186 17.99 16.72 10.00
CA LEU A 186 18.22 16.52 11.42
C LEU A 186 19.72 16.37 11.77
N TYR A 187 20.45 15.53 11.04
CA TYR A 187 21.89 15.35 11.23
C TYR A 187 22.67 16.63 10.88
N LEU A 188 22.27 17.33 9.82
CA LEU A 188 22.85 18.63 9.44
C LEU A 188 22.62 19.69 10.53
N TYR A 189 21.43 19.74 11.13
CA TYR A 189 21.21 20.59 12.29
C TYR A 189 22.15 20.23 13.44
N GLY A 190 22.27 18.93 13.78
CA GLY A 190 23.12 18.47 14.87
C GLY A 190 24.59 18.88 14.72
N THR A 191 25.12 18.83 13.49
CA THR A 191 26.50 19.23 13.19
C THR A 191 26.71 20.74 13.19
N ILE A 192 25.71 21.52 12.76
CA ILE A 192 25.77 23.00 12.78
C ILE A 192 25.59 23.53 14.21
N ALA A 193 24.66 22.96 14.98
CA ALA A 193 24.32 23.41 16.33
C ALA A 193 25.47 23.17 17.32
N ASP A 194 26.25 22.10 17.14
CA ASP A 194 27.46 21.83 17.92
C ASP A 194 28.55 21.21 17.04
N ARG A 195 29.47 22.04 16.56
CA ARG A 195 30.58 21.61 15.69
C ARG A 195 31.50 20.56 16.34
N ARG A 196 31.55 20.48 17.67
CA ARG A 196 32.34 19.47 18.37
C ARG A 196 31.76 18.07 18.19
N ARG A 197 30.46 17.95 17.91
CA ARG A 197 29.77 16.69 17.63
C ARG A 197 29.91 16.22 16.19
N PHE A 198 30.48 17.03 15.30
CA PHE A 198 30.60 16.69 13.87
C PHE A 198 31.16 15.28 13.61
N PRO A 199 32.39 14.92 14.04
CA PRO A 199 32.95 13.60 13.73
C PRO A 199 32.10 12.47 14.30
N ARG A 200 31.55 12.66 15.51
CA ARG A 200 30.69 11.69 16.18
C ARG A 200 29.37 11.47 15.44
N LEU A 201 28.70 12.53 14.99
CA LEU A 201 27.45 12.42 14.25
C LEU A 201 27.63 11.81 12.87
N ILE A 202 28.79 12.03 12.23
CA ILE A 202 29.17 11.31 11.00
C ILE A 202 29.29 9.81 11.29
N LEU A 203 30.00 9.40 12.35
CA LEU A 203 30.11 7.98 12.72
C LEU A 203 28.76 7.34 13.05
N VAL A 204 27.89 8.07 13.77
CA VAL A 204 26.52 7.62 14.08
C VAL A 204 25.67 7.49 12.80
N GLY A 205 25.79 8.43 11.87
CA GLY A 205 25.10 8.38 10.58
C GLY A 205 25.60 7.21 9.72
N LEU A 206 26.91 7.02 9.63
CA LEU A 206 27.52 5.88 8.94
C LEU A 206 27.09 4.54 9.56
N GLY A 207 26.99 4.47 10.89
CA GLY A 207 26.48 3.29 11.59
C GLY A 207 25.03 2.97 11.22
N ALA A 208 24.17 3.99 11.10
CA ALA A 208 22.80 3.81 10.64
C ALA A 208 22.73 3.35 9.18
N VAL A 209 23.53 3.95 8.29
CA VAL A 209 23.62 3.54 6.88
C VAL A 209 24.13 2.10 6.76
N LEU A 210 25.18 1.75 7.50
CA LEU A 210 25.74 0.40 7.53
C LEU A 210 24.71 -0.63 8.00
N LEU A 211 23.98 -0.33 9.08
CA LEU A 211 22.95 -1.24 9.60
C LEU A 211 21.75 -1.37 8.65
N TYR A 212 21.42 -0.33 7.89
CA TYR A 212 20.37 -0.38 6.86
C TYR A 212 20.83 -1.02 5.54
N SER A 213 22.14 -1.04 5.29
CA SER A 213 22.72 -1.48 4.02
C SER A 213 22.31 -2.89 3.57
N PRO A 214 22.13 -3.91 4.43
CA PRO A 214 21.69 -5.23 3.97
C PRO A 214 20.32 -5.18 3.29
N TRP A 215 19.37 -4.41 3.85
CA TRP A 215 18.06 -4.22 3.23
C TRP A 215 18.17 -3.42 1.93
N LEU A 216 18.96 -2.35 1.93
CA LEU A 216 19.13 -1.53 0.73
C LEU A 216 19.77 -2.32 -0.42
N ILE A 217 20.73 -3.20 -0.14
CA ILE A 217 21.34 -4.09 -1.12
C ILE A 217 20.30 -5.06 -1.68
N TYR A 218 19.47 -5.66 -0.82
CA TYR A 218 18.43 -6.59 -1.23
C TYR A 218 17.35 -5.93 -2.11
N ALA A 219 16.89 -4.74 -1.74
CA ALA A 219 15.87 -3.98 -2.49
C ALA A 219 16.45 -3.07 -3.60
N TRP A 220 17.78 -3.09 -3.80
CA TRP A 220 18.46 -2.17 -4.73
C TRP A 220 17.91 -2.22 -6.17
N PRO A 221 17.61 -3.40 -6.76
CA PRO A 221 17.06 -3.49 -8.12
C PRO A 221 15.74 -2.72 -8.31
N THR A 222 14.88 -2.75 -7.30
CA THR A 222 13.60 -2.04 -7.30
C THR A 222 13.81 -0.54 -7.10
N VAL A 223 14.59 -0.17 -6.08
CA VAL A 223 14.87 1.23 -5.76
C VAL A 223 15.51 1.95 -6.95
N ARG A 224 16.47 1.31 -7.63
CA ARG A 224 17.08 1.88 -8.86
C ARG A 224 16.08 1.97 -10.01
N ALA A 225 15.21 0.97 -10.19
CA ALA A 225 14.20 0.98 -11.26
C ALA A 225 13.30 2.21 -11.10
N TRP A 226 12.75 2.42 -9.91
CA TRP A 226 11.91 3.59 -9.57
C TRP A 226 12.62 4.94 -9.76
N MET A 227 13.92 5.02 -9.51
CA MET A 227 14.70 6.22 -9.78
C MET A 227 15.00 6.45 -11.28
N SER A 228 14.92 5.39 -12.10
CA SER A 228 15.31 5.40 -13.51
C SER A 228 14.15 5.35 -14.51
N THR A 229 12.96 4.87 -14.11
CA THR A 229 11.80 4.64 -14.99
C THR A 229 10.91 5.86 -15.19
N GLY A 230 11.14 6.96 -14.47
CA GLY A 230 10.60 8.23 -14.94
C GLY A 230 11.25 8.59 -16.27
N PRO A 231 10.54 9.24 -17.22
CA PRO A 231 11.13 9.69 -18.47
C PRO A 231 12.14 10.83 -18.19
N ALA A 232 13.32 10.41 -17.75
CA ALA A 232 14.50 11.21 -17.45
C ALA A 232 15.37 11.43 -18.70
N ALA A 233 14.97 10.87 -19.85
CA ALA A 233 15.51 11.24 -21.14
C ALA A 233 14.95 12.63 -21.56
N GLY A 234 15.41 13.72 -20.92
CA GLY A 234 15.31 15.05 -21.54
C GLY A 234 14.94 16.26 -20.67
N VAL A 235 14.78 16.17 -19.35
CA VAL A 235 14.49 17.35 -18.49
C VAL A 235 15.68 17.68 -17.59
N ASP A 236 16.06 18.97 -17.54
CA ASP A 236 17.03 19.51 -16.59
C ASP A 236 16.55 19.24 -15.14
N PRO A 237 17.30 18.45 -14.34
CA PRO A 237 16.91 18.08 -12.97
C PRO A 237 16.63 19.29 -12.07
N LEU A 238 17.30 20.41 -12.30
CA LEU A 238 17.06 21.64 -11.54
C LEU A 238 15.68 22.21 -11.88
N ARG A 239 15.36 22.35 -13.17
CA ARG A 239 14.03 22.84 -13.60
C ARG A 239 12.91 21.92 -13.14
N GLY A 240 13.11 20.60 -13.22
CA GLY A 240 12.16 19.61 -12.71
C GLY A 240 11.92 19.77 -11.21
N THR A 241 12.99 19.88 -10.44
CA THR A 241 12.90 20.07 -8.97
C THR A 241 12.18 21.37 -8.64
N LEU A 242 12.51 22.47 -9.33
CA LEU A 242 11.84 23.76 -9.17
C LEU A 242 10.34 23.70 -9.48
N ALA A 243 9.94 22.92 -10.49
CA ALA A 243 8.53 22.73 -10.83
C ALA A 243 7.73 22.02 -9.73
N TYR A 244 8.35 21.09 -9.00
CA TYR A 244 7.71 20.37 -7.89
C TYR A 244 7.80 21.10 -6.53
N LEU A 245 8.57 22.18 -6.40
CA LEU A 245 8.62 22.95 -5.15
C LEU A 245 7.26 23.49 -4.76
N LYS A 246 6.54 24.11 -5.70
CA LYS A 246 5.22 24.69 -5.43
C LYS A 246 4.21 23.64 -4.97
N PRO A 247 3.98 22.51 -5.70
CA PRO A 247 3.12 21.42 -5.23
C PRO A 247 3.53 20.88 -3.86
N THR A 248 4.84 20.79 -3.58
CA THR A 248 5.35 20.29 -2.30
C THR A 248 5.04 21.24 -1.14
N LEU A 249 5.20 22.55 -1.35
CA LEU A 249 4.85 23.59 -0.37
C LEU A 249 3.33 23.69 -0.16
N GLU A 250 2.53 23.56 -1.21
CA GLU A 250 1.07 23.47 -1.11
C GLU A 250 0.66 22.20 -0.35
N GLY A 251 1.34 21.08 -0.59
CA GLY A 251 1.15 19.80 0.10
C GLY A 251 1.45 19.87 1.60
N LEU A 252 2.48 20.63 2.03
CA LEU A 252 2.79 20.84 3.45
C LEU A 252 1.67 21.53 4.21
N ALA A 253 1.00 22.48 3.57
CA ALA A 253 -0.15 23.16 4.17
C ALA A 253 -1.39 22.24 4.23
N PHE A 254 -1.46 21.22 3.37
CA PHE A 254 -2.57 20.26 3.26
C PHE A 254 -3.95 20.94 3.28
N SER A 255 -4.19 21.84 2.34
CA SER A 255 -5.43 22.63 2.27
C SER A 255 -6.46 22.04 1.28
N TYR A 256 -6.39 20.74 1.03
CA TYR A 256 -7.34 20.05 0.13
C TYR A 256 -8.79 20.22 0.61
N GLY A 257 -9.72 20.48 -0.30
CA GLY A 257 -11.10 20.84 0.01
C GLY A 257 -11.33 22.31 0.42
N SER A 258 -10.31 22.99 0.94
CA SER A 258 -10.40 24.42 1.34
C SER A 258 -9.80 25.38 0.30
N GLY A 259 -9.02 24.86 -0.65
CA GLY A 259 -8.42 25.63 -1.73
C GLY A 259 -7.22 26.49 -1.29
N ARG A 260 -6.79 27.41 -2.18
CA ARG A 260 -5.57 28.21 -2.00
C ARG A 260 -5.67 29.26 -0.90
N THR A 261 -6.88 29.67 -0.51
CA THR A 261 -7.08 30.65 0.56
C THR A 261 -6.56 30.12 1.89
N ALA A 262 -6.85 28.87 2.23
CA ALA A 262 -6.32 28.23 3.43
C ALA A 262 -4.80 28.11 3.42
N THR A 263 -4.19 27.75 2.27
CA THR A 263 -2.73 27.76 2.09
C THR A 263 -2.13 29.13 2.40
N ARG A 264 -2.74 30.21 1.88
CA ARG A 264 -2.28 31.58 2.10
C ARG A 264 -2.41 31.98 3.56
N VAL A 265 -3.57 31.72 4.18
CA VAL A 265 -3.81 32.04 5.60
C VAL A 265 -2.79 31.31 6.50
N PHE A 266 -2.50 30.03 6.21
CA PHE A 266 -1.48 29.27 6.92
C PHE A 266 -0.10 29.91 6.85
N TRP A 267 0.42 30.14 5.65
CA TRP A 267 1.76 30.70 5.48
C TRP A 267 1.85 32.15 5.97
N LEU A 268 0.84 32.99 5.74
CA LEU A 268 0.80 34.36 6.25
C LEU A 268 0.81 34.40 7.77
N THR A 269 0.00 33.57 8.43
CA THR A 269 0.00 33.47 9.90
C THR A 269 1.40 33.13 10.42
N MET A 270 2.05 32.14 9.80
CA MET A 270 3.39 31.75 10.17
C MET A 270 4.39 32.90 9.97
N LEU A 271 4.40 33.54 8.79
CA LEU A 271 5.30 34.64 8.44
C LEU A 271 5.11 35.88 9.34
N ILE A 272 3.86 36.26 9.64
CA ILE A 272 3.56 37.40 10.51
C ILE A 272 4.12 37.16 11.90
N GLY A 273 3.96 35.97 12.49
CA GLY A 273 4.53 35.71 13.82
C GLY A 273 6.07 35.74 13.84
N PHE A 274 6.74 35.30 12.76
CA PHE A 274 8.19 35.48 12.60
C PHE A 274 8.59 36.95 12.47
N ALA A 275 7.82 37.75 11.73
CA ALA A 275 8.09 39.18 11.55
C ALA A 275 7.87 39.99 12.85
N VAL A 276 6.83 39.64 13.62
CA VAL A 276 6.47 40.31 14.88
C VAL A 276 7.46 39.97 16.00
N ARG A 277 8.06 38.77 15.97
CA ARG A 277 9.11 38.35 16.91
C ARG A 277 10.30 37.75 16.15
N PRO A 278 11.18 38.61 15.60
CA PRO A 278 12.38 38.12 14.92
C PRO A 278 13.25 37.34 15.91
N PRO A 279 13.84 36.21 15.48
CA PRO A 279 14.63 35.39 16.37
C PRO A 279 15.94 36.07 16.75
N ARG A 280 16.30 36.01 18.03
CA ARG A 280 17.65 36.40 18.47
C ARG A 280 18.68 35.43 17.90
N ARG A 281 19.96 35.82 17.84
CA ARG A 281 21.05 34.98 17.26
C ARG A 281 21.07 33.53 17.78
N GLU A 282 20.92 33.33 19.08
CA GLU A 282 20.86 32.00 19.70
C GLU A 282 19.60 31.21 19.33
N GLN A 283 18.47 31.90 19.18
CA GLN A 283 17.20 31.30 18.77
C GLN A 283 17.20 30.99 17.28
N ALA A 284 17.87 31.80 16.46
CA ALA A 284 18.03 31.58 15.03
C ALA A 284 18.77 30.27 14.76
N LEU A 285 19.84 29.98 15.51
CA LEU A 285 20.52 28.68 15.44
C LEU A 285 19.57 27.52 15.76
N ARG A 286 18.75 27.64 16.82
CA ARG A 286 17.78 26.61 17.18
C ARG A 286 16.68 26.44 16.12
N LEU A 287 16.22 27.53 15.50
CA LEU A 287 15.23 27.51 14.42
C LEU A 287 15.74 26.88 13.12
N LEU A 288 17.06 26.65 12.99
CA LEU A 288 17.59 25.81 11.92
C LEU A 288 17.07 24.37 12.00
N LEU A 289 16.71 23.84 13.17
CA LEU A 289 16.18 22.47 13.27
C LEU A 289 14.93 22.27 12.40
N PRO A 290 13.80 22.97 12.66
CA PRO A 290 12.62 22.81 11.81
C PRO A 290 12.87 23.28 10.37
N ALA A 291 13.70 24.31 10.15
CA ALA A 291 13.99 24.79 8.81
C ALA A 291 14.76 23.76 7.96
N LEU A 292 15.78 23.10 8.51
CA LEU A 292 16.57 22.10 7.81
C LEU A 292 15.80 20.80 7.61
N VAL A 293 15.03 20.35 8.62
CA VAL A 293 14.22 19.13 8.48
C VAL A 293 13.12 19.31 7.43
N VAL A 294 12.35 20.40 7.51
CA VAL A 294 11.29 20.69 6.51
C VAL A 294 11.91 21.01 5.16
N GLY A 295 12.96 21.84 5.11
CA GLY A 295 13.63 22.23 3.87
C GLY A 295 14.25 21.06 3.12
N ALA A 296 15.00 20.19 3.82
CA ALA A 296 15.56 18.97 3.22
C ALA A 296 14.44 18.04 2.70
N THR A 297 13.34 17.92 3.44
CA THR A 297 12.18 17.13 3.01
C THR A 297 11.54 17.71 1.75
N VAL A 298 11.34 19.03 1.68
CA VAL A 298 10.76 19.70 0.50
C VAL A 298 11.65 19.52 -0.72
N LEU A 299 12.95 19.79 -0.59
CA LEU A 299 13.91 19.66 -1.69
C LEU A 299 14.03 18.20 -2.14
N GLY A 300 14.11 17.27 -1.20
CA GLY A 300 14.24 15.85 -1.45
C GLY A 300 13.01 15.25 -2.15
N ILE A 301 11.81 15.58 -1.68
CA ILE A 301 10.57 15.13 -2.33
C ILE A 301 10.40 15.77 -3.70
N ALA A 302 10.70 17.06 -3.86
CA ALA A 302 10.65 17.70 -5.17
C ALA A 302 11.63 17.05 -6.18
N TYR A 303 12.83 16.68 -5.71
CA TYR A 303 13.83 15.98 -6.51
C TYR A 303 13.40 14.54 -6.88
N VAL A 304 12.85 13.78 -5.93
CA VAL A 304 12.37 12.42 -6.21
C VAL A 304 11.15 12.46 -7.12
N SER A 305 10.20 13.36 -6.87
CA SER A 305 8.99 13.50 -7.68
C SER A 305 9.26 13.93 -9.11
N GLN A 306 10.31 14.70 -9.38
CA GLN A 306 10.71 14.96 -10.77
C GLN A 306 11.34 13.72 -11.43
N SER A 307 12.14 12.93 -10.68
CA SER A 307 12.75 11.70 -11.20
C SER A 307 11.72 10.63 -11.50
N SER A 308 10.69 10.47 -10.65
CA SER A 308 9.65 9.45 -10.82
C SER A 308 8.41 9.96 -11.56
N ARG A 309 8.33 11.27 -11.84
CA ARG A 309 7.12 12.01 -12.28
C ARG A 309 5.89 11.75 -11.41
N TRP A 310 6.09 11.42 -10.15
CA TRP A 310 5.03 11.09 -9.22
C TRP A 310 5.20 11.84 -7.90
N PHE A 311 4.22 12.68 -7.59
CA PHE A 311 4.14 13.41 -6.32
C PHE A 311 3.02 12.84 -5.47
N ALA A 312 3.36 12.48 -4.23
CA ALA A 312 2.41 12.03 -3.24
C ALA A 312 2.61 12.80 -1.93
N VAL A 313 1.59 13.54 -1.53
CA VAL A 313 1.63 14.42 -0.34
C VAL A 313 1.93 13.65 0.96
N ARG A 314 1.59 12.37 1.01
CA ARG A 314 1.89 11.43 2.11
C ARG A 314 3.36 11.35 2.51
N HIS A 315 4.28 11.57 1.57
CA HIS A 315 5.72 11.58 1.86
C HIS A 315 6.15 12.72 2.78
N LEU A 316 5.32 13.76 2.93
CA LEU A 316 5.59 14.89 3.81
C LEU A 316 5.25 14.63 5.29
N ALA A 317 4.52 13.55 5.60
CA ALA A 317 4.05 13.25 6.95
C ALA A 317 5.14 13.32 8.02
N PRO A 318 6.36 12.77 7.82
CA PRO A 318 7.40 12.81 8.85
C PRO A 318 7.95 14.20 9.16
N ALA A 319 7.77 15.19 8.26
CA ALA A 319 8.23 16.57 8.46
C ALA A 319 7.18 17.47 9.12
N ILE A 320 5.89 17.10 9.09
CA ILE A 320 4.81 17.93 9.66
C ILE A 320 5.00 18.26 11.15
N PRO A 321 5.46 17.34 12.03
CA PRO A 321 5.74 17.69 13.42
C PRO A 321 6.77 18.83 13.57
N PHE A 322 7.74 18.92 12.66
CA PHE A 322 8.77 19.97 12.67
C PHE A 322 8.26 21.29 12.10
N LEU A 323 7.36 21.24 11.10
CA LEU A 323 6.57 22.41 10.73
C LEU A 323 5.76 22.92 11.93
N GLY A 324 5.22 22.02 12.74
CA GLY A 324 4.54 22.33 14.00
C GLY A 324 5.41 23.09 15.01
N LEU A 325 6.71 22.77 15.10
CA LEU A 325 7.67 23.52 15.93
C LEU A 325 7.80 24.99 15.46
N ALA A 326 7.90 25.21 14.15
CA ALA A 326 7.99 26.55 13.57
C ALA A 326 6.68 27.35 13.73
N VAL A 327 5.53 26.70 13.53
CA VAL A 327 4.20 27.29 13.75
C VAL A 327 4.03 27.65 15.23
N ALA A 328 4.38 26.75 16.15
CA ALA A 328 4.30 27.00 17.58
C ALA A 328 5.16 28.21 18.03
N TRP A 329 6.37 28.34 17.48
CA TRP A 329 7.22 29.52 17.70
C TRP A 329 6.55 30.81 17.21
N SER A 330 5.99 30.77 15.99
CA SER A 330 5.30 31.90 15.39
C SER A 330 4.08 32.34 16.21
N LEU A 331 3.24 31.40 16.64
CA LEU A 331 2.05 31.66 17.47
C LEU A 331 2.41 32.19 18.87
N ASP A 332 3.45 31.65 19.51
CA ASP A 332 3.96 32.18 20.78
C ASP A 332 4.50 33.61 20.62
N GLY A 333 5.10 33.92 19.46
CA GLY A 333 5.51 35.27 19.09
C GLY A 333 4.34 36.26 19.01
N LEU A 334 3.26 35.87 18.32
CA LEU A 334 2.03 36.68 18.25
C LEU A 334 1.46 36.93 19.65
N TRP A 335 1.36 35.89 20.48
CA TRP A 335 0.87 36.01 21.85
C TRP A 335 1.70 36.95 22.72
N ALA A 336 3.02 36.80 22.66
CA ALA A 336 3.95 37.56 23.50
C ALA A 336 3.95 39.05 23.15
N ARG A 337 3.78 39.39 21.87
CA ARG A 337 3.86 40.77 21.40
C ARG A 337 2.48 41.42 21.35
N TRP A 338 1.49 40.76 20.73
CA TRP A 338 0.15 41.28 20.43
C TRP A 338 -0.92 40.21 20.73
N ARG A 339 -1.27 40.08 22.02
CA ARG A 339 -2.27 39.11 22.52
C ARG A 339 -3.53 38.92 21.68
N PRO A 340 -4.21 39.97 21.15
CA PRO A 340 -5.42 39.78 20.34
C PRO A 340 -5.18 39.17 18.96
N LEU A 341 -3.95 39.19 18.43
CA LEU A 341 -3.66 38.58 17.13
C LEU A 341 -3.68 37.05 17.18
N LEU A 342 -3.38 36.43 18.33
CA LEU A 342 -3.44 34.98 18.47
C LEU A 342 -4.87 34.43 18.24
N PRO A 343 -5.92 34.85 18.99
CA PRO A 343 -7.26 34.34 18.77
C PRO A 343 -7.77 34.66 17.36
N LEU A 344 -7.45 35.84 16.80
CA LEU A 344 -7.77 36.16 15.42
C LEU A 344 -7.13 35.17 14.43
N ALA A 345 -5.83 34.89 14.58
CA ALA A 345 -5.12 33.93 13.74
C ALA A 345 -5.70 32.52 13.87
N LEU A 346 -6.03 32.07 15.07
CA LEU A 346 -6.65 30.77 15.31
C LEU A 346 -8.06 30.67 14.69
N ILE A 347 -8.86 31.74 14.79
CA ILE A 347 -10.19 31.79 14.15
C ILE A 347 -10.05 31.76 12.62
N LEU A 348 -9.14 32.57 12.05
CA LEU A 348 -8.91 32.59 10.61
C LEU A 348 -8.43 31.22 10.10
N LEU A 349 -7.54 30.56 10.82
CA LEU A 349 -7.11 29.20 10.50
C LEU A 349 -8.28 28.21 10.61
N ALA A 350 -9.06 28.26 11.69
CA ALA A 350 -10.20 27.36 11.89
C ALA A 350 -11.25 27.52 10.79
N VAL A 351 -11.62 28.75 10.45
CA VAL A 351 -12.57 29.05 9.37
C VAL A 351 -12.01 28.61 8.02
N ALA A 352 -10.76 28.94 7.72
CA ALA A 352 -10.15 28.62 6.44
C ALA A 352 -9.98 27.10 6.25
N TYR A 353 -9.67 26.35 7.31
CA TYR A 353 -9.48 24.90 7.26
C TYR A 353 -10.73 24.08 7.54
N TRP A 354 -11.86 24.69 7.89
CA TRP A 354 -13.09 23.96 8.23
C TRP A 354 -13.48 22.91 7.16
N PRO A 355 -13.48 23.22 5.84
CA PRO A 355 -13.77 22.21 4.82
C PRO A 355 -12.79 21.04 4.81
N THR A 356 -11.50 21.32 5.05
CA THR A 356 -10.48 20.28 5.13
C THR A 356 -10.67 19.41 6.37
N CYS A 357 -10.73 20.03 7.55
CA CYS A 357 -10.77 19.34 8.85
C CYS A 357 -12.10 18.66 9.15
N GLY A 358 -13.22 19.23 8.68
CA GLY A 358 -14.56 18.73 8.96
C GLY A 358 -15.10 17.74 7.93
N ARG A 359 -14.51 17.67 6.74
CA ARG A 359 -15.03 16.84 5.64
C ARG A 359 -13.93 16.12 4.86
N PHE A 360 -12.98 16.87 4.29
CA PHE A 360 -12.00 16.29 3.38
C PHE A 360 -11.17 15.17 4.02
N VAL A 361 -10.71 15.38 5.26
CA VAL A 361 -9.85 14.40 5.93
C VAL A 361 -10.52 13.05 6.18
N TYR A 362 -11.86 13.02 6.30
CA TYR A 362 -12.64 11.80 6.57
C TYR A 362 -13.18 11.13 5.30
N ALA A 363 -13.34 11.87 4.20
CA ALA A 363 -13.79 11.31 2.93
C ALA A 363 -12.80 10.33 2.26
N LYS A 364 -11.52 10.38 2.65
CA LYS A 364 -10.43 9.51 2.16
C LYS A 364 -10.34 9.41 0.63
N THR A 365 -10.32 10.56 -0.05
CA THR A 365 -10.35 10.65 -1.52
C THR A 365 -8.98 10.80 -2.19
N LEU A 366 -7.87 10.85 -1.44
CA LEU A 366 -6.52 10.99 -2.04
C LEU A 366 -5.94 9.67 -2.57
N GLU A 367 -6.56 8.54 -2.24
CA GLU A 367 -5.99 7.22 -2.57
C GLU A 367 -6.59 6.58 -3.82
N VAL A 368 -7.82 6.94 -4.22
CA VAL A 368 -8.43 6.65 -5.52
C VAL A 368 -9.48 7.71 -5.86
N VAL A 369 -9.54 8.08 -7.14
CA VAL A 369 -10.43 9.14 -7.67
C VAL A 369 -11.71 8.55 -8.27
N ASP A 370 -11.67 7.32 -8.79
CA ASP A 370 -12.80 6.68 -9.45
C ASP A 370 -13.67 5.88 -8.46
N PRO A 371 -15.00 5.86 -8.63
CA PRO A 371 -15.87 4.95 -7.90
C PRO A 371 -15.43 3.50 -8.14
N PHE A 372 -15.31 2.71 -7.07
CA PHE A 372 -15.06 1.27 -7.15
C PHE A 372 -15.86 0.56 -6.07
N ASP A 373 -16.24 -0.70 -6.32
CA ASP A 373 -16.88 -1.57 -5.34
C ASP A 373 -15.87 -2.61 -4.82
N PRO A 374 -15.35 -2.48 -3.59
CA PRO A 374 -14.42 -3.46 -3.02
C PRO A 374 -15.08 -4.81 -2.69
N THR A 375 -16.41 -4.90 -2.74
CA THR A 375 -17.15 -6.14 -2.45
C THR A 375 -17.41 -6.99 -3.68
N ALA A 376 -17.22 -6.45 -4.90
CA ALA A 376 -17.59 -7.12 -6.15
C ALA A 376 -16.93 -8.49 -6.30
N ASP A 377 -15.60 -8.56 -6.13
CA ASP A 377 -14.86 -9.82 -6.24
C ASP A 377 -15.29 -10.85 -5.18
N TYR A 378 -15.55 -10.40 -3.96
CA TYR A 378 -16.02 -11.26 -2.89
C TYR A 378 -17.39 -11.85 -3.19
N ARG A 379 -18.36 -11.02 -3.63
CA ARG A 379 -19.71 -11.47 -3.98
C ARG A 379 -19.68 -12.50 -5.10
N TYR A 380 -18.91 -12.23 -6.16
CA TYR A 380 -18.75 -13.18 -7.25
C TYR A 380 -18.15 -14.51 -6.77
N LEU A 381 -17.04 -14.47 -6.01
CA LEU A 381 -16.38 -15.69 -5.55
C LEU A 381 -17.23 -16.48 -4.54
N ALA A 382 -17.99 -15.83 -3.67
CA ALA A 382 -18.86 -16.49 -2.70
C ALA A 382 -20.00 -17.29 -3.37
N GLU A 383 -20.41 -16.89 -4.58
CA GLU A 383 -21.44 -17.59 -5.36
C GLU A 383 -20.87 -18.76 -6.19
N HIS A 384 -19.59 -18.72 -6.56
CA HIS A 384 -19.02 -19.63 -7.55
C HIS A 384 -17.92 -20.58 -7.02
N ALA A 385 -17.18 -20.16 -5.99
CA ALA A 385 -16.02 -20.87 -5.48
C ALA A 385 -16.31 -21.55 -4.13
N GLY A 386 -15.77 -22.76 -3.94
CA GLY A 386 -15.94 -23.55 -2.72
C GLY A 386 -14.76 -23.46 -1.75
N SER A 387 -14.93 -23.95 -0.53
CA SER A 387 -13.89 -23.93 0.52
C SER A 387 -12.58 -24.66 0.18
N ASN A 388 -12.64 -25.59 -0.79
CA ASN A 388 -11.49 -26.38 -1.25
C ASN A 388 -10.79 -25.75 -2.46
N ASP A 389 -11.35 -24.67 -3.02
CA ASP A 389 -10.80 -23.97 -4.16
C ASP A 389 -9.67 -23.03 -3.71
N LEU A 390 -8.82 -22.64 -4.65
CA LEU A 390 -7.77 -21.63 -4.43
C LEU A 390 -7.93 -20.47 -5.41
N VAL A 391 -7.94 -19.25 -4.90
CA VAL A 391 -8.12 -18.03 -5.69
C VAL A 391 -6.79 -17.28 -5.83
N TYR A 392 -6.37 -17.01 -7.06
CA TYR A 392 -5.22 -16.16 -7.36
C TYR A 392 -5.64 -14.76 -7.74
N PHE A 393 -4.96 -13.77 -7.16
CA PHE A 393 -5.11 -12.37 -7.54
C PHE A 393 -3.87 -11.88 -8.28
N ASN A 394 -4.06 -11.16 -9.38
CA ASN A 394 -2.95 -10.50 -10.08
C ASN A 394 -2.54 -9.15 -9.46
N VAL A 395 -3.33 -8.65 -8.50
CA VAL A 395 -3.08 -7.42 -7.73
C VAL A 395 -3.38 -7.67 -6.25
N LEU A 396 -2.41 -7.40 -5.37
CA LEU A 396 -2.59 -7.62 -3.92
C LEU A 396 -3.64 -6.70 -3.29
N SER A 397 -3.89 -5.50 -3.84
CA SER A 397 -4.97 -4.63 -3.36
C SER A 397 -6.33 -5.32 -3.35
N LYS A 398 -6.66 -6.02 -4.45
CA LYS A 398 -7.92 -6.79 -4.56
C LYS A 398 -7.93 -8.01 -3.65
N ALA A 399 -6.79 -8.72 -3.55
CA ALA A 399 -6.63 -9.81 -2.57
C ALA A 399 -6.88 -9.34 -1.13
N GLY A 400 -6.49 -8.11 -0.80
CA GLY A 400 -6.70 -7.54 0.53
C GLY A 400 -8.16 -7.19 0.81
N TRP A 401 -8.90 -6.73 -0.20
CA TRP A 401 -10.34 -6.54 -0.07
C TRP A 401 -11.05 -7.88 0.14
N TYR A 402 -10.67 -8.90 -0.63
CA TYR A 402 -11.17 -10.26 -0.43
C TYR A 402 -10.83 -10.78 0.98
N GLU A 403 -9.58 -10.64 1.44
CA GLU A 403 -9.17 -11.05 2.78
C GLU A 403 -9.92 -10.33 3.90
N ASN A 404 -10.31 -9.07 3.69
CA ASN A 404 -11.09 -8.29 4.65
C ASN A 404 -12.53 -8.80 4.79
N LEU A 405 -13.11 -9.29 3.71
CA LEU A 405 -14.53 -9.69 3.63
C LEU A 405 -14.74 -11.18 3.87
N ARG A 406 -13.75 -12.03 3.55
CA ARG A 406 -13.89 -13.47 3.61
C ARG A 406 -14.20 -13.99 5.02
N GLN A 407 -15.02 -15.02 5.06
CA GLN A 407 -15.52 -15.72 6.23
C GLN A 407 -14.83 -17.09 6.37
N PRO A 408 -14.93 -17.73 7.54
CA PRO A 408 -14.56 -19.15 7.69
C PRO A 408 -15.37 -20.01 6.72
N GLY A 409 -14.69 -20.71 5.81
CA GLY A 409 -15.31 -21.54 4.78
C GLY A 409 -15.20 -20.97 3.37
N ASP A 410 -14.85 -19.70 3.21
CA ASP A 410 -14.54 -19.14 1.90
C ASP A 410 -13.18 -19.65 1.39
N PRO A 411 -12.98 -19.72 0.06
CA PRO A 411 -11.74 -20.17 -0.54
C PRO A 411 -10.51 -19.45 0.02
N ALA A 412 -9.41 -20.20 0.19
CA ALA A 412 -8.10 -19.61 0.42
C ALA A 412 -7.66 -18.79 -0.81
N TRP A 413 -6.70 -17.90 -0.62
CA TRP A 413 -6.13 -17.14 -1.73
C TRP A 413 -4.62 -17.19 -1.77
N SER A 414 -4.09 -16.99 -2.97
CA SER A 414 -2.70 -16.83 -3.33
C SER A 414 -2.59 -15.71 -4.37
N TYR A 415 -1.39 -15.43 -4.87
CA TYR A 415 -1.15 -14.30 -5.77
C TYR A 415 -0.35 -14.72 -6.99
N ALA A 416 -0.51 -13.96 -8.07
CA ALA A 416 0.27 -14.09 -9.30
C ALA A 416 0.45 -12.68 -9.88
N MET A 417 1.31 -11.85 -9.26
CA MET A 417 1.32 -10.41 -9.56
C MET A 417 1.79 -10.17 -10.99
N ARG A 418 0.89 -9.64 -11.82
CA ARG A 418 1.13 -9.36 -13.25
C ARG A 418 0.65 -7.95 -13.61
N TRP A 419 0.49 -7.11 -12.60
CA TRP A 419 0.00 -5.75 -12.72
C TRP A 419 0.69 -4.82 -11.72
N ASP A 420 0.70 -3.52 -12.00
CA ASP A 420 1.34 -2.52 -11.17
C ASP A 420 0.94 -2.64 -9.68
N PRO A 421 1.87 -2.44 -8.73
CA PRO A 421 3.27 -2.03 -8.94
C PRO A 421 4.28 -3.16 -9.18
N ILE A 422 3.86 -4.44 -9.14
CA ILE A 422 4.79 -5.58 -9.23
C ILE A 422 4.36 -6.55 -10.34
N ILE A 423 5.26 -6.78 -11.29
CA ILE A 423 5.12 -7.84 -12.29
C ILE A 423 6.15 -8.92 -11.98
N GLU A 424 5.69 -10.06 -11.46
CA GLU A 424 6.58 -11.19 -11.16
C GLU A 424 7.02 -11.89 -12.44
N PRO A 425 8.25 -12.45 -12.46
CA PRO A 425 8.67 -13.38 -13.50
C PRO A 425 7.75 -14.60 -13.57
N MET A 426 7.45 -15.07 -14.78
CA MET A 426 6.53 -16.19 -15.00
C MET A 426 7.02 -17.49 -14.38
N GLU A 427 8.33 -17.70 -14.31
CA GLU A 427 8.93 -18.90 -13.70
C GLU A 427 8.52 -19.03 -12.23
N ARG A 428 8.46 -17.89 -11.51
CA ARG A 428 8.08 -17.86 -10.10
C ARG A 428 6.59 -18.09 -9.90
N ILE A 429 5.77 -17.51 -10.78
CA ILE A 429 4.31 -17.70 -10.76
C ILE A 429 3.98 -19.16 -11.09
N ALA A 430 4.56 -19.70 -12.17
CA ALA A 430 4.40 -21.08 -12.59
C ALA A 430 4.75 -22.06 -11.48
N ALA A 431 5.93 -21.91 -10.85
CA ALA A 431 6.35 -22.77 -9.75
C ALA A 431 5.45 -22.71 -8.51
N ARG A 432 4.76 -21.59 -8.28
CA ARG A 432 3.77 -21.43 -7.20
C ARG A 432 2.48 -22.17 -7.57
N ILE A 433 1.93 -21.87 -8.74
CA ILE A 433 0.66 -22.45 -9.20
C ILE A 433 0.78 -23.97 -9.36
N SER A 434 1.85 -24.47 -9.97
CA SER A 434 2.05 -25.93 -10.15
C SER A 434 2.11 -26.67 -8.82
N ARG A 435 2.71 -26.08 -7.78
CA ARG A 435 2.76 -26.68 -6.44
C ARG A 435 1.39 -26.69 -5.78
N ASP A 436 0.67 -25.59 -5.86
CA ASP A 436 -0.65 -25.46 -5.25
C ASP A 436 -1.69 -26.36 -5.98
N ALA A 437 -1.51 -26.58 -7.28
CA ALA A 437 -2.31 -27.51 -8.10
C ALA A 437 -2.19 -28.99 -7.69
N GLU A 438 -1.15 -29.37 -6.93
CA GLU A 438 -1.06 -30.71 -6.33
C GLU A 438 -2.10 -30.91 -5.21
N GLN A 439 -2.52 -29.81 -4.57
CA GLN A 439 -3.43 -29.80 -3.42
C GLN A 439 -4.84 -29.35 -3.79
N HIS A 440 -4.96 -28.46 -4.78
CA HIS A 440 -6.23 -27.86 -5.21
C HIS A 440 -6.56 -28.24 -6.65
N GLN A 441 -7.72 -28.87 -6.86
CA GLN A 441 -8.19 -29.25 -8.20
C GLN A 441 -8.92 -28.11 -8.93
N ARG A 442 -9.40 -27.10 -8.20
CA ARG A 442 -10.16 -25.97 -8.73
C ARG A 442 -9.42 -24.69 -8.41
N LEU A 443 -8.95 -24.02 -9.46
CA LEU A 443 -8.17 -22.79 -9.36
C LEU A 443 -8.96 -21.66 -9.99
N TRP A 444 -9.10 -20.57 -9.25
CA TRP A 444 -9.71 -19.33 -9.73
C TRP A 444 -8.66 -18.26 -9.93
N PHE A 445 -8.83 -17.39 -10.92
CA PHE A 445 -7.94 -16.27 -11.18
C PHE A 445 -8.78 -15.00 -11.33
N VAL A 446 -8.51 -14.03 -10.46
CA VAL A 446 -9.09 -12.69 -10.48
C VAL A 446 -8.08 -11.78 -11.18
N LEU A 447 -8.28 -11.54 -12.47
CA LEU A 447 -7.38 -10.76 -13.31
C LEU A 447 -7.93 -9.35 -13.53
N TYR A 448 -7.45 -8.38 -12.73
CA TYR A 448 -7.71 -6.96 -12.98
C TYR A 448 -7.12 -6.55 -14.34
N LYS A 449 -7.93 -5.85 -15.15
CA LYS A 449 -7.71 -5.57 -16.59
C LYS A 449 -7.59 -6.82 -17.48
N GLY A 450 -8.12 -7.94 -17.01
CA GLY A 450 -8.18 -9.23 -17.70
C GLY A 450 -6.86 -9.65 -18.32
N THR A 451 -6.83 -9.91 -19.63
CA THR A 451 -5.64 -10.43 -20.34
C THR A 451 -4.73 -9.34 -20.90
N PHE A 452 -4.97 -8.06 -20.58
CA PHE A 452 -4.16 -6.96 -21.10
C PHE A 452 -2.73 -6.97 -20.55
N GLY A 453 -1.77 -6.63 -21.41
CA GLY A 453 -0.37 -6.46 -21.02
C GLY A 453 0.24 -7.74 -20.44
N PRO A 454 0.96 -7.67 -19.30
CA PRO A 454 1.63 -8.83 -18.72
C PRO A 454 0.69 -9.97 -18.30
N ASN A 455 -0.61 -9.72 -18.13
CA ASN A 455 -1.57 -10.79 -17.81
C ASN A 455 -1.73 -11.80 -18.97
N GLY A 456 -1.42 -11.40 -20.22
CA GLY A 456 -1.51 -12.27 -21.39
C GLY A 456 -0.64 -13.52 -21.27
N ASP A 457 0.62 -13.36 -20.85
CA ASP A 457 1.55 -14.49 -20.66
C ASP A 457 1.03 -15.50 -19.62
N LEU A 458 0.42 -14.99 -18.53
CA LEU A 458 -0.18 -15.83 -17.51
C LEU A 458 -1.36 -16.62 -18.09
N LYS A 459 -2.24 -15.98 -18.87
CA LYS A 459 -3.38 -16.65 -19.50
C LYS A 459 -2.93 -17.77 -20.44
N VAL A 460 -1.97 -17.49 -21.32
CA VAL A 460 -1.42 -18.47 -22.27
C VAL A 460 -0.85 -19.66 -21.51
N TRP A 461 -0.03 -19.40 -20.49
CA TRP A 461 0.55 -20.46 -19.69
C TRP A 461 -0.52 -21.31 -18.97
N LEU A 462 -1.56 -20.68 -18.40
CA LEU A 462 -2.65 -21.41 -17.76
C LEU A 462 -3.40 -22.32 -18.73
N ASP A 463 -3.67 -21.87 -19.95
CA ASP A 463 -4.32 -22.66 -21.00
C ASP A 463 -3.48 -23.86 -21.46
N GLU A 464 -2.15 -23.71 -21.41
CA GLU A 464 -1.20 -24.76 -21.77
C GLU A 464 -0.99 -25.79 -20.66
N GLN A 465 -1.17 -25.41 -19.40
CA GLN A 465 -0.92 -26.30 -18.25
C GLN A 465 -2.18 -26.93 -17.66
N PHE A 466 -3.32 -26.24 -17.75
CA PHE A 466 -4.55 -26.63 -17.08
C PHE A 466 -5.74 -26.70 -18.05
N PHE A 467 -6.90 -27.04 -17.51
CA PHE A 467 -8.13 -27.23 -18.26
C PHE A 467 -9.08 -26.06 -17.97
N PRO A 468 -9.30 -25.12 -18.90
CA PRO A 468 -10.26 -24.03 -18.72
C PRO A 468 -11.63 -24.59 -18.36
N ALA A 469 -12.26 -24.03 -17.32
CA ALA A 469 -13.56 -24.45 -16.80
C ALA A 469 -14.61 -23.34 -16.82
N GLY A 470 -14.22 -22.11 -17.12
CA GLY A 470 -15.11 -20.98 -17.23
C GLY A 470 -14.35 -19.65 -17.26
N GLY A 471 -15.00 -18.61 -17.77
CA GLY A 471 -14.45 -17.27 -17.79
C GLY A 471 -15.52 -16.22 -17.96
N GLU A 472 -15.50 -15.19 -17.11
CA GLU A 472 -16.51 -14.14 -17.12
C GLU A 472 -15.89 -12.77 -16.81
N TRP A 473 -16.31 -11.75 -17.56
CA TRP A 473 -15.98 -10.37 -17.27
C TRP A 473 -17.00 -9.76 -16.32
N GLN A 474 -16.51 -9.16 -15.25
CA GLN A 474 -17.26 -8.27 -14.39
C GLN A 474 -16.55 -6.92 -14.38
N GLU A 475 -17.19 -5.93 -15.00
CA GLU A 475 -16.62 -4.60 -15.25
C GLU A 475 -15.23 -4.68 -15.91
N ASP A 476 -14.16 -4.44 -15.15
CA ASP A 476 -12.78 -4.42 -15.64
C ASP A 476 -11.94 -5.60 -15.13
N THR A 477 -12.59 -6.61 -14.55
CA THR A 477 -11.95 -7.79 -13.99
C THR A 477 -12.45 -9.04 -14.71
N LEU A 478 -11.51 -9.86 -15.17
CA LEU A 478 -11.79 -11.17 -15.76
C LEU A 478 -11.60 -12.24 -14.68
N PHE A 479 -12.67 -12.96 -14.39
CA PHE A 479 -12.64 -14.16 -13.56
C PHE A 479 -12.41 -15.36 -14.46
N LEU A 480 -11.42 -16.18 -14.15
CA LEU A 480 -11.16 -17.43 -14.86
C LEU A 480 -11.19 -18.59 -13.88
N ALA A 481 -11.76 -19.71 -14.32
CA ALA A 481 -11.74 -20.97 -13.61
C ALA A 481 -10.92 -21.99 -14.40
N TYR A 482 -10.06 -22.73 -13.70
CA TYR A 482 -9.25 -23.81 -14.26
C TYR A 482 -9.37 -25.06 -13.40
N ALA A 483 -9.48 -26.20 -14.07
CA ALA A 483 -9.35 -27.52 -13.47
C ALA A 483 -7.90 -28.00 -13.54
N ALA A 484 -7.41 -28.48 -12.41
CA ALA A 484 -6.15 -29.18 -12.22
C ALA A 484 -6.44 -30.63 -11.81
N PRO A 485 -6.80 -31.52 -12.77
CA PRO A 485 -7.18 -32.89 -12.46
C PRO A 485 -6.02 -33.69 -11.87
N ARG A 486 -6.32 -34.63 -10.96
CA ARG A 486 -5.33 -35.59 -10.47
C ARG A 486 -5.00 -36.63 -11.55
N ALA A 487 -3.81 -37.20 -11.47
CA ALA A 487 -3.35 -38.22 -12.41
C ALA A 487 -4.31 -39.42 -12.47
N GLY A 488 -4.61 -39.87 -13.68
CA GLY A 488 -5.54 -40.96 -13.97
C GLY A 488 -6.32 -40.59 -15.22
N TRP A 489 -6.01 -41.25 -16.34
CA TRP A 489 -6.57 -40.88 -17.63
C TRP A 489 -6.99 -42.14 -18.38
N THR A 490 -8.19 -42.08 -18.95
CA THR A 490 -8.66 -43.04 -19.94
C THR A 490 -8.58 -42.35 -21.30
N GLU A 491 -8.00 -43.02 -22.29
CA GLU A 491 -7.96 -42.56 -23.66
C GLU A 491 -8.89 -43.42 -24.50
N GLU A 492 -9.74 -42.76 -25.28
CA GLU A 492 -10.66 -43.38 -26.22
C GLU A 492 -10.27 -42.96 -27.64
N ASP A 493 -10.08 -43.96 -28.49
CA ASP A 493 -9.89 -43.76 -29.93
C ASP A 493 -11.27 -43.62 -30.57
N THR A 494 -11.65 -42.38 -30.87
CA THR A 494 -12.97 -42.04 -31.39
C THR A 494 -13.03 -42.06 -32.91
N ASP A 495 -11.93 -41.69 -33.58
CA ASP A 495 -11.80 -41.40 -35.03
C ASP A 495 -13.12 -40.98 -35.73
N THR A 496 -13.81 -39.99 -35.16
CA THR A 496 -15.17 -39.61 -35.57
C THR A 496 -15.14 -38.32 -36.39
N LEU A 497 -15.82 -38.31 -37.55
CA LEU A 497 -15.96 -37.13 -38.39
C LEU A 497 -17.27 -36.38 -38.07
N PHE A 498 -17.14 -35.11 -37.70
CA PHE A 498 -18.24 -34.18 -37.47
C PHE A 498 -18.48 -33.35 -38.73
N GLY A 499 -19.66 -33.52 -39.33
CA GLY A 499 -19.93 -33.00 -40.67
C GLY A 499 -18.96 -33.61 -41.68
N ASP A 500 -18.39 -32.79 -42.56
CA ASP A 500 -17.47 -33.25 -43.61
C ASP A 500 -16.00 -32.89 -43.35
N LEU A 501 -15.71 -32.02 -42.37
CA LEU A 501 -14.43 -31.31 -42.28
C LEU A 501 -13.68 -31.44 -40.95
N ILE A 502 -14.35 -31.72 -39.84
CA ILE A 502 -13.74 -31.69 -38.49
C ILE A 502 -13.72 -33.11 -37.95
N ARG A 503 -12.53 -33.66 -37.72
CA ARG A 503 -12.35 -35.01 -37.20
C ARG A 503 -11.86 -34.97 -35.76
N LEU A 504 -12.54 -35.70 -34.87
CA LEU A 504 -12.05 -36.00 -33.52
C LEU A 504 -11.21 -37.27 -33.59
N ARG A 505 -9.89 -37.13 -33.40
CA ARG A 505 -8.95 -38.27 -33.41
C ARG A 505 -9.06 -39.06 -32.14
N THR A 506 -8.77 -38.42 -31.01
CA THR A 506 -8.81 -39.06 -29.70
C THR A 506 -9.46 -38.15 -28.68
N ALA A 507 -10.04 -38.77 -27.67
CA ALA A 507 -10.54 -38.12 -26.47
C ALA A 507 -9.85 -38.74 -25.25
N ARG A 508 -9.32 -37.90 -24.36
CA ARG A 508 -8.70 -38.33 -23.12
C ARG A 508 -9.43 -37.69 -21.95
N LEU A 509 -9.88 -38.49 -21.01
CA LEU A 509 -10.74 -38.05 -19.92
C LEU A 509 -10.32 -38.61 -18.56
N THR A 510 -10.63 -37.88 -17.49
CA THR A 510 -10.49 -38.39 -16.13
C THR A 510 -11.55 -39.47 -15.88
N PRO A 511 -11.19 -40.66 -15.37
CA PRO A 511 -12.13 -41.78 -15.29
C PRO A 511 -13.21 -41.61 -14.21
N GLN A 512 -12.92 -40.82 -13.18
CA GLN A 512 -13.82 -40.60 -12.05
C GLN A 512 -13.64 -39.19 -11.48
N ALA A 513 -14.70 -38.64 -10.90
CA ALA A 513 -14.70 -37.38 -10.19
C ALA A 513 -15.64 -37.41 -8.97
N GLU A 514 -15.16 -36.85 -7.85
CA GLU A 514 -15.97 -36.73 -6.64
C GLU A 514 -16.92 -35.52 -6.74
N PRO A 515 -18.08 -35.53 -6.04
CA PRO A 515 -18.94 -34.35 -5.94
C PRO A 515 -18.16 -33.11 -5.48
N GLY A 516 -18.34 -31.99 -6.17
CA GLY A 516 -17.57 -30.76 -5.94
C GLY A 516 -16.17 -30.72 -6.58
N GLY A 517 -15.72 -31.84 -7.15
CA GLY A 517 -14.43 -31.99 -7.83
C GLY A 517 -14.46 -31.52 -9.29
N VAL A 518 -13.51 -32.02 -10.08
CA VAL A 518 -13.37 -31.67 -11.51
C VAL A 518 -13.35 -32.91 -12.39
N PHE A 519 -14.00 -32.80 -13.53
CA PHE A 519 -13.87 -33.74 -14.64
C PHE A 519 -13.12 -33.04 -15.77
N ALA A 520 -12.07 -33.66 -16.30
CA ALA A 520 -11.24 -33.04 -17.34
C ALA A 520 -11.27 -33.85 -18.62
N VAL A 521 -11.36 -33.15 -19.75
CA VAL A 521 -11.43 -33.71 -21.10
C VAL A 521 -10.40 -33.01 -21.97
N GLU A 522 -9.49 -33.78 -22.58
CA GLU A 522 -8.57 -33.35 -23.63
C GLU A 522 -9.00 -34.00 -24.95
N LEU A 523 -9.31 -33.17 -25.95
CA LEU A 523 -9.73 -33.59 -27.28
C LEU A 523 -8.63 -33.27 -28.29
N ARG A 524 -8.38 -34.19 -29.21
CA ARG A 524 -7.47 -33.98 -30.33
C ARG A 524 -8.23 -33.90 -31.63
N TRP A 525 -8.31 -32.69 -32.16
CA TRP A 525 -9.04 -32.41 -33.38
C TRP A 525 -8.12 -32.26 -34.58
N GLU A 526 -8.64 -32.52 -35.77
CA GLU A 526 -7.95 -32.29 -37.05
C GLU A 526 -8.96 -31.81 -38.09
N ALA A 527 -8.60 -30.78 -38.86
CA ALA A 527 -9.35 -30.40 -40.05
C ALA A 527 -8.91 -31.25 -41.25
N THR A 528 -9.85 -31.89 -41.96
CA THR A 528 -9.57 -32.62 -43.20
C THR A 528 -9.47 -31.69 -44.42
N GLY A 529 -9.93 -30.45 -44.29
CA GLY A 529 -9.87 -29.40 -45.31
C GLY A 529 -10.15 -28.01 -44.70
N PRO A 530 -10.10 -26.92 -45.50
CA PRO A 530 -10.33 -25.56 -44.99
C PRO A 530 -11.72 -25.41 -44.36
N VAL A 531 -11.78 -24.92 -43.12
CA VAL A 531 -13.05 -24.75 -42.38
C VAL A 531 -13.62 -23.35 -42.63
N PRO A 532 -14.85 -23.22 -43.17
CA PRO A 532 -15.39 -21.92 -43.59
C PRO A 532 -16.05 -21.11 -42.47
N THR A 533 -16.26 -21.70 -41.29
CA THR A 533 -17.01 -21.09 -40.19
C THR A 533 -16.42 -21.49 -38.84
N ASP A 534 -16.51 -20.58 -37.87
CA ASP A 534 -16.04 -20.84 -36.51
C ASP A 534 -17.06 -21.65 -35.71
N TYR A 535 -16.61 -22.78 -35.19
CA TYR A 535 -17.40 -23.67 -34.34
C TYR A 535 -17.01 -23.56 -32.87
N LYS A 536 -17.93 -23.98 -32.01
CA LYS A 536 -17.71 -24.20 -30.58
C LYS A 536 -17.88 -25.67 -30.25
N VAL A 537 -17.12 -26.13 -29.26
CA VAL A 537 -17.25 -27.45 -28.66
C VAL A 537 -18.03 -27.30 -27.36
N PHE A 538 -19.03 -28.15 -27.16
CA PHE A 538 -19.80 -28.24 -25.93
C PHE A 538 -19.57 -29.62 -25.31
N ILE A 539 -19.20 -29.63 -24.03
CA ILE A 539 -19.01 -30.83 -23.23
C ILE A 539 -20.18 -30.92 -22.26
N HIS A 540 -20.98 -31.98 -22.36
CA HIS A 540 -22.10 -32.23 -21.45
C HIS A 540 -21.83 -33.47 -20.61
N LEU A 541 -21.92 -33.32 -19.29
CA LEU A 541 -22.00 -34.44 -18.37
C LEU A 541 -23.46 -34.66 -18.02
N THR A 542 -23.97 -35.86 -18.30
CA THR A 542 -25.38 -36.22 -18.07
C THR A 542 -25.50 -37.40 -17.12
N ASP A 543 -26.62 -37.49 -16.40
CA ASP A 543 -26.94 -38.69 -15.62
C ASP A 543 -27.55 -39.81 -16.49
N GLU A 544 -27.87 -40.96 -15.88
CA GLU A 544 -28.48 -42.10 -16.57
C GLU A 544 -29.84 -41.78 -17.22
N SER A 545 -30.54 -40.74 -16.76
CA SER A 545 -31.80 -40.27 -17.35
C SER A 545 -31.58 -39.31 -18.53
N GLY A 546 -30.33 -38.93 -18.80
CA GLY A 546 -29.95 -37.93 -19.80
C GLY A 546 -30.07 -36.49 -19.28
N ALA A 547 -30.31 -36.28 -17.99
CA ALA A 547 -30.38 -34.94 -17.42
C ALA A 547 -28.98 -34.33 -17.29
N LEU A 548 -28.84 -33.06 -17.65
CA LEU A 548 -27.57 -32.35 -17.59
C LEU A 548 -27.14 -32.09 -16.14
N LEU A 549 -25.97 -32.59 -15.77
CA LEU A 549 -25.36 -32.40 -14.45
C LEU A 549 -24.37 -31.22 -14.43
N ALA A 550 -23.55 -31.10 -15.48
CA ALA A 550 -22.57 -30.03 -15.65
C ALA A 550 -22.18 -29.91 -17.12
N GLN A 551 -21.67 -28.74 -17.51
CA GLN A 551 -21.19 -28.51 -18.87
C GLN A 551 -20.01 -27.55 -18.94
N HIS A 552 -19.28 -27.59 -20.05
CA HIS A 552 -18.31 -26.57 -20.43
C HIS A 552 -18.29 -26.39 -21.95
N ASP A 553 -18.52 -25.14 -22.37
CA ASP A 553 -18.63 -24.76 -23.79
C ASP A 553 -17.52 -23.76 -24.14
N GLY A 554 -16.80 -24.02 -25.24
CA GLY A 554 -15.63 -23.23 -25.58
C GLY A 554 -15.33 -23.18 -27.08
N ILE A 555 -14.63 -22.12 -27.49
CA ILE A 555 -13.90 -22.11 -28.75
C ILE A 555 -12.70 -23.06 -28.59
N PRO A 556 -12.41 -23.92 -29.58
CA PRO A 556 -11.32 -24.88 -29.46
C PRO A 556 -9.94 -24.27 -29.17
N GLY A 557 -9.06 -25.10 -28.63
CA GLY A 557 -7.71 -24.70 -28.24
C GLY A 557 -7.75 -23.71 -27.09
N SER A 558 -8.57 -23.99 -26.07
CA SER A 558 -8.71 -23.17 -24.87
C SER A 558 -9.14 -21.72 -25.16
N GLY A 559 -9.93 -21.51 -26.21
CA GLY A 559 -10.40 -20.19 -26.63
C GLY A 559 -9.47 -19.45 -27.59
N SER A 560 -8.36 -20.05 -28.02
CA SER A 560 -7.32 -19.38 -28.81
C SER A 560 -7.24 -19.84 -30.29
N ARG A 561 -7.93 -20.92 -30.66
CA ARG A 561 -7.86 -21.53 -32.00
C ARG A 561 -9.24 -21.61 -32.66
N LEU A 562 -9.69 -20.48 -33.20
CA LEU A 562 -10.83 -20.40 -34.10
C LEU A 562 -10.72 -21.46 -35.21
N THR A 563 -11.78 -22.23 -35.47
CA THR A 563 -11.71 -23.37 -36.40
C THR A 563 -11.39 -22.93 -37.83
N THR A 564 -11.75 -21.70 -38.22
CA THR A 564 -11.34 -21.09 -39.50
C THR A 564 -9.84 -20.92 -39.66
N THR A 565 -9.08 -20.92 -38.56
CA THR A 565 -7.62 -20.78 -38.55
C THR A 565 -6.87 -22.11 -38.60
N TRP A 566 -7.60 -23.24 -38.64
CA TRP A 566 -6.98 -24.56 -38.61
C TRP A 566 -6.34 -24.91 -39.96
N GLU A 567 -5.10 -25.37 -39.90
CA GLU A 567 -4.38 -25.90 -41.04
C GLU A 567 -4.80 -27.36 -41.28
N PRO A 568 -5.24 -27.72 -42.50
CA PRO A 568 -5.64 -29.10 -42.80
C PRO A 568 -4.53 -30.11 -42.47
N GLY A 569 -4.91 -31.21 -41.81
CA GLY A 569 -3.98 -32.27 -41.37
C GLY A 569 -3.21 -31.97 -40.08
N ARG A 570 -3.35 -30.77 -39.50
CA ARG A 570 -2.68 -30.42 -38.23
C ARG A 570 -3.58 -30.69 -37.04
N VAL A 571 -3.02 -31.34 -36.01
CA VAL A 571 -3.74 -31.64 -34.77
C VAL A 571 -3.83 -30.40 -33.87
N VAL A 572 -5.04 -30.14 -33.37
CA VAL A 572 -5.34 -29.11 -32.38
C VAL A 572 -5.74 -29.80 -31.08
N THR A 573 -4.97 -29.57 -30.02
CA THR A 573 -5.31 -30.01 -28.66
C THR A 573 -6.28 -29.02 -28.04
N ASP A 574 -7.38 -29.53 -27.50
CA ASP A 574 -8.46 -28.75 -26.91
C ASP A 574 -8.80 -29.29 -25.53
N ARG A 575 -8.78 -28.42 -24.51
CA ARG A 575 -8.90 -28.83 -23.10
C ARG A 575 -10.13 -28.21 -22.48
N HIS A 576 -10.91 -29.04 -21.81
CA HIS A 576 -12.14 -28.65 -21.13
C HIS A 576 -12.12 -29.18 -19.70
N GLY A 577 -12.27 -28.28 -18.74
CA GLY A 577 -12.52 -28.60 -17.34
C GLY A 577 -14.01 -28.43 -17.06
N VAL A 578 -14.60 -29.40 -16.38
CA VAL A 578 -16.00 -29.37 -15.96
C VAL A 578 -16.04 -29.45 -14.44
N PHE A 579 -16.51 -28.38 -13.80
CA PHE A 579 -16.67 -28.35 -12.34
C PHE A 579 -17.97 -29.06 -11.97
N LEU A 580 -17.87 -30.05 -11.06
CA LEU A 580 -19.03 -30.77 -10.60
C LEU A 580 -19.73 -30.01 -9.44
N PRO A 581 -21.07 -29.99 -9.42
CA PRO A 581 -21.80 -29.52 -8.26
C PRO A 581 -21.43 -30.32 -7.00
N ALA A 582 -21.48 -29.69 -5.83
CA ALA A 582 -21.24 -30.39 -4.55
C ALA A 582 -22.35 -31.40 -4.19
N ARG A 583 -23.53 -31.28 -4.82
CA ARG A 583 -24.72 -32.12 -4.58
C ARG A 583 -25.03 -33.02 -5.78
N VAL A 584 -24.06 -33.81 -6.22
CA VAL A 584 -24.29 -34.88 -7.21
C VAL A 584 -24.58 -36.18 -6.45
N PRO A 585 -25.60 -36.98 -6.85
CA PRO A 585 -26.11 -38.11 -6.06
C PRO A 585 -25.13 -39.28 -5.85
N CYS A 586 -24.01 -39.36 -6.57
CA CYS A 586 -22.98 -40.40 -6.42
C CYS A 586 -21.61 -39.94 -6.94
N ARG A 587 -20.55 -40.72 -6.66
CA ARG A 587 -19.26 -40.60 -7.37
C ARG A 587 -19.49 -40.97 -8.84
N LEU A 588 -19.07 -40.10 -9.76
CA LEU A 588 -19.13 -40.32 -11.20
C LEU A 588 -17.80 -40.88 -11.69
#